data_AF-A0A7X0J8R2-F1
#
_entry.id   AF-A0A7X0J8R2-F1
#
_cell.length_a   1.000
_cell.length_b   1.000
_cell.length_c   1.000
_cell.angle_alpha   90.00
_cell.angle_beta   90.00
_cell.angle_gamma   90.00
#
_symmetry.space_group_name_H-M   'P 1'
#
loop_
_entity.id
_entity.type
_entity.pdbx_description
1 polymer ?
#
loop_
_entity_poly.entity_id
_entity_poly.type
_entity_poly.pdbx_seq_one_letter_code
_entity_poly.pdbx_strand_id
1 'polypeptide(L)'
;MAKTKWTIEADNLTIYPSLIARTLSIIYFIAASALIITLFINQNIPLGSLINYEIFILVTSLVLFGVGGRHIFFDGINQIMSVKVFGIAIKNIPFNQIGKVTSYSVAGSYCYKIFTAAYSHGRGIAISAGYSKATDQNLIAYQQEVLPKIDQLVFASQPLIAKPVIYDFKYFKEENGVYKVKSDRVASLIFGILLIGVTPLILNTPDFMSNDSDIKRILVTYFPLVIGLVLASTFFRSVRFDKNSRQIIHKSITGLKVYSYNDFIRFLIVRKTTNLIYSGTEIKAEIYLPETKKVKVLFLTSFWKTKKVQRFIDETNTILGKYHADSSASKME
;
A
#
# COMPACT_ATOMS: atom_id res chain seq x y z
N MET A 1 -19.52 21.03 -6.12
CA MET A 1 -18.21 21.69 -6.00
C MET A 1 -17.11 20.66 -6.17
N ALA A 2 -16.49 20.59 -7.36
CA ALA A 2 -15.28 19.79 -7.57
C ALA A 2 -14.14 20.77 -7.91
N LYS A 3 -13.20 21.08 -7.03
CA LYS A 3 -12.17 20.30 -6.31
C LYS A 3 -10.87 20.07 -7.11
N THR A 4 -10.90 20.04 -8.44
CA THR A 4 -9.69 19.96 -9.28
C THR A 4 -9.72 21.02 -10.37
N LYS A 5 -8.63 21.77 -10.52
CA LYS A 5 -8.42 22.70 -11.64
C LYS A 5 -7.24 22.22 -12.48
N TRP A 6 -7.23 22.55 -13.76
CA TRP A 6 -6.11 22.26 -14.64
C TRP A 6 -5.86 23.40 -15.62
N THR A 7 -4.65 23.42 -16.18
CA THR A 7 -4.23 24.30 -17.25
C THR A 7 -3.54 23.44 -18.29
N ILE A 8 -4.03 23.48 -19.53
CA ILE A 8 -3.49 22.74 -20.67
C ILE A 8 -2.80 23.75 -21.58
N GLU A 9 -1.53 23.50 -21.88
CA GLU A 9 -0.75 24.21 -22.88
C GLU A 9 -0.32 23.21 -23.97
N ALA A 10 0.36 23.69 -25.02
CA ALA A 10 0.81 22.83 -26.12
C ALA A 10 1.66 21.65 -25.62
N ASP A 11 2.69 21.95 -24.82
CA ASP A 11 3.65 20.95 -24.34
C ASP A 11 3.50 20.62 -22.85
N ASN A 12 2.65 21.34 -22.13
CA ASN A 12 2.55 21.22 -20.67
C ASN A 12 1.12 20.94 -20.21
N LEU A 13 1.02 20.27 -19.05
CA LEU A 13 -0.23 20.09 -18.33
C LEU A 13 0.00 20.33 -16.84
N THR A 14 -0.75 21.25 -16.26
CA THR A 14 -0.74 21.51 -14.81
C THR A 14 -2.06 21.09 -14.20
N ILE A 15 -2.03 20.31 -13.11
CA ILE A 15 -3.22 19.86 -12.39
C ILE A 15 -3.13 20.23 -10.91
N TYR A 16 -4.21 20.79 -10.38
CA TYR A 16 -4.39 21.19 -8.98
C TYR A 16 -5.44 20.30 -8.31
N PRO A 17 -5.07 19.13 -7.77
CA PRO A 17 -6.02 18.11 -7.33
C PRO A 17 -6.76 18.41 -6.02
N SER A 18 -6.25 19.31 -5.17
CA SER A 18 -6.70 19.47 -3.79
C SER A 18 -6.93 20.92 -3.34
N LEU A 19 -7.33 21.82 -4.25
CA LEU A 19 -7.54 23.24 -3.94
C LEU A 19 -8.52 23.48 -2.78
N ILE A 20 -9.50 22.60 -2.59
CA ILE A 20 -10.47 22.72 -1.50
C ILE A 20 -9.82 22.69 -0.12
N ALA A 21 -8.69 21.97 0.05
CA ALA A 21 -7.97 21.93 1.32
C ALA A 21 -7.40 23.32 1.69
N ARG A 22 -7.05 24.13 0.68
CA ARG A 22 -6.59 25.52 0.89
C ARG A 22 -7.72 26.39 1.43
N THR A 23 -8.92 26.27 0.86
CA THR A 23 -10.11 27.00 1.34
C THR A 23 -10.51 26.54 2.73
N LEU A 24 -10.56 25.22 2.97
CA LEU A 24 -10.90 24.66 4.28
C LEU A 24 -9.88 25.06 5.36
N SER A 25 -8.60 25.19 5.02
CA SER A 25 -7.57 25.69 5.92
C SER A 25 -7.87 27.12 6.42
N ILE A 26 -8.25 28.03 5.52
CA ILE A 26 -8.59 29.41 5.89
C ILE A 26 -9.84 29.44 6.77
N ILE A 27 -10.87 28.68 6.40
CA ILE A 27 -12.11 28.58 7.18
C ILE A 27 -11.81 28.01 8.58
N TYR A 28 -11.01 26.95 8.66
CA TYR A 28 -10.61 26.33 9.92
C TYR A 28 -9.84 27.32 10.80
N PHE A 29 -8.86 28.04 10.26
CA PHE A 29 -8.10 29.06 10.99
C PHE A 29 -9.04 30.10 11.62
N ILE A 30 -9.91 30.72 10.81
CA ILE A 30 -10.83 31.77 11.28
C ILE A 30 -11.80 31.23 12.33
N ALA A 31 -12.44 30.08 12.06
CA ALA A 31 -13.44 29.53 12.96
C ALA A 31 -12.84 29.01 14.29
N ALA A 32 -11.69 28.34 14.23
CA ALA A 32 -11.03 27.79 15.41
C ALA A 32 -10.45 28.91 16.29
N SER A 33 -9.77 29.91 15.69
CA SER A 33 -9.26 31.06 16.44
C SER A 33 -10.40 31.88 17.05
N ALA A 34 -11.49 32.13 16.32
CA ALA A 34 -12.66 32.82 16.88
C ALA A 34 -13.24 32.08 18.09
N LEU A 35 -13.34 30.74 18.02
CA LEU A 35 -13.82 29.91 19.12
C LEU A 35 -12.88 29.97 20.33
N ILE A 36 -11.57 29.84 20.13
CA ILE A 36 -10.58 29.87 21.22
C ILE A 36 -10.55 31.25 21.89
N ILE A 37 -10.59 32.34 21.11
CA ILE A 37 -10.69 33.70 21.65
C ILE A 37 -11.98 33.88 22.45
N THR A 38 -13.11 33.37 21.96
CA THR A 38 -14.39 33.43 22.70
C THR A 38 -14.31 32.67 24.02
N LEU A 39 -13.68 31.49 24.04
CA LEU A 39 -13.48 30.72 25.26
C LEU A 39 -12.51 31.41 26.23
N PHE A 40 -11.49 32.09 25.72
CA PHE A 40 -10.58 32.88 26.55
C PHE A 40 -11.31 34.01 27.28
N ILE A 41 -12.16 34.76 26.56
CA ILE A 41 -12.95 35.86 27.12
C ILE A 41 -13.97 35.34 28.15
N ASN A 42 -14.66 34.23 27.84
CA ASN A 42 -15.79 33.77 28.65
C ASN A 42 -15.43 32.79 29.77
N GLN A 43 -14.28 32.11 29.70
CA GLN A 43 -13.89 31.07 30.66
C GLN A 43 -12.56 31.34 31.36
N ASN A 44 -11.99 32.55 31.23
CA ASN A 44 -10.75 32.97 31.89
C ASN A 44 -9.58 31.97 31.67
N ILE A 45 -9.44 31.47 30.44
CA ILE A 45 -8.31 30.60 30.08
C ILE A 45 -7.00 31.37 30.31
N PRO A 46 -5.96 30.77 30.93
CA PRO A 46 -4.67 31.44 31.11
C PRO A 46 -4.07 31.89 29.77
N LEU A 47 -3.45 33.07 29.74
CA LEU A 47 -2.86 33.63 28.51
C LEU A 47 -1.84 32.69 27.85
N GLY A 48 -1.04 31.98 28.65
CA GLY A 48 -0.08 30.99 28.12
C GLY A 48 -0.78 29.85 27.35
N SER A 49 -1.93 29.40 27.83
CA SER A 49 -2.72 28.37 27.15
C SER A 49 -3.34 28.89 25.85
N LEU A 50 -3.83 30.13 25.83
CA LEU A 50 -4.33 30.78 24.61
C LEU A 50 -3.25 30.80 23.52
N ILE A 51 -2.04 31.29 23.85
CA ILE A 51 -0.92 31.36 22.90
C ILE A 51 -0.59 29.97 22.34
N ASN A 52 -0.53 28.95 23.20
CA ASN A 52 -0.26 27.58 22.76
C ASN A 52 -1.32 27.04 21.80
N TYR A 53 -2.60 27.29 22.07
CA TYR A 53 -3.69 26.87 21.18
C TYR A 53 -3.65 27.60 19.83
N GLU A 54 -3.41 28.92 19.83
CA GLU A 54 -3.32 29.69 18.58
C GLU A 54 -2.11 29.28 17.72
N ILE A 55 -0.95 29.02 18.33
CA ILE A 55 0.21 28.47 17.61
C ILE A 55 -0.15 27.12 16.99
N PHE A 56 -0.82 26.24 17.74
CA PHE A 56 -1.24 24.93 17.22
C PHE A 56 -2.23 25.06 16.05
N ILE A 57 -3.21 25.95 16.16
CA ILE A 57 -4.18 26.24 15.08
C ILE A 57 -3.46 26.80 13.85
N LEU A 58 -2.53 27.74 14.02
CA LEU A 58 -1.75 28.33 12.94
C LEU A 58 -0.92 27.27 12.22
N VAL A 59 -0.15 26.46 12.96
CA VAL A 59 0.68 25.39 12.38
C VAL A 59 -0.18 24.38 11.62
N THR A 60 -1.28 23.93 12.22
CA THR A 60 -2.20 22.98 11.57
C THR A 60 -2.81 23.56 10.30
N SER A 61 -3.19 24.84 10.34
CA SER A 61 -3.73 25.57 9.19
C SER A 61 -2.70 25.70 8.08
N LEU A 62 -1.46 26.09 8.39
CA LEU A 62 -0.37 26.19 7.40
C LEU A 62 -0.08 24.84 6.72
N VAL A 63 -0.10 23.74 7.48
CA VAL A 63 0.06 22.39 6.93
C VAL A 63 -1.08 22.07 5.94
N LEU A 64 -2.34 22.31 6.33
CA LEU A 64 -3.49 22.07 5.45
C LEU A 64 -3.46 22.97 4.20
N PHE A 65 -3.05 24.22 4.36
CA PHE A 65 -2.88 25.18 3.26
C PHE A 65 -1.85 24.68 2.25
N GLY A 66 -0.70 24.19 2.73
CA GLY A 66 0.35 23.60 1.89
C GLY A 66 -0.12 22.35 1.15
N VAL A 67 -0.89 21.48 1.79
CA VAL A 67 -1.53 20.33 1.13
C VAL A 67 -2.46 20.79 0.00
N GLY A 68 -3.18 21.90 0.20
CA GLY A 68 -4.03 22.51 -0.82
C GLY A 68 -3.27 23.20 -1.97
N GLY A 69 -2.04 23.66 -1.72
CA GLY A 69 -1.14 24.27 -2.71
C GLY A 69 -0.37 23.26 -3.58
N ARG A 70 -0.56 21.96 -3.35
CA ARG A 70 0.05 20.90 -4.16
C ARG A 70 -0.51 20.91 -5.58
N HIS A 71 0.37 20.90 -6.56
CA HIS A 71 0.02 20.71 -7.97
C HIS A 71 0.96 19.72 -8.65
N ILE A 72 0.54 19.23 -9.81
CA ILE A 72 1.24 18.23 -10.60
C ILE A 72 1.48 18.85 -11.96
N PHE A 73 2.73 18.91 -12.36
CA PHE A 73 3.18 19.51 -13.60
C PHE A 73 3.74 18.41 -14.50
N PHE A 74 3.18 18.27 -15.70
CA PHE A 74 3.70 17.42 -16.76
C PHE A 74 4.40 18.31 -17.75
N ASP A 75 5.69 18.06 -17.92
CA ASP A 75 6.56 18.75 -18.87
C ASP A 75 6.79 17.82 -20.06
N GLY A 76 6.20 18.16 -21.21
CA GLY A 76 6.33 17.38 -22.44
C GLY A 76 7.71 17.50 -23.09
N ILE A 77 8.41 18.62 -22.87
CA ILE A 77 9.74 18.88 -23.45
C ILE A 77 10.78 18.03 -22.70
N ASN A 78 10.79 18.12 -21.37
CA ASN A 78 11.72 17.36 -20.54
C ASN A 78 11.25 15.93 -20.25
N GLN A 79 10.02 15.57 -20.64
CA GLN A 79 9.38 14.28 -20.39
C GLN A 79 9.37 13.88 -18.89
N ILE A 80 9.07 14.84 -18.02
CA ILE A 80 9.06 14.66 -16.56
C ILE A 80 7.73 15.11 -15.97
N MET A 81 7.18 14.29 -15.07
CA MET A 81 6.10 14.67 -14.17
C MET A 81 6.68 15.11 -12.83
N SER A 82 6.40 16.35 -12.43
CA SER A 82 6.83 16.94 -11.17
C SER A 82 5.63 17.13 -10.24
N VAL A 83 5.73 16.64 -9.00
CA VAL A 83 4.80 17.01 -7.93
C VAL A 83 5.40 18.21 -7.22
N LYS A 84 4.71 19.34 -7.26
CA LYS A 84 5.15 20.61 -6.68
C LYS A 84 4.28 21.01 -5.50
N VAL A 85 4.89 21.54 -4.45
CA VAL A 85 4.22 22.15 -3.30
C VAL A 85 4.81 23.55 -3.13
N PHE A 86 3.96 24.58 -3.14
CA PHE A 86 4.40 25.99 -3.16
C PHE A 86 5.40 26.32 -4.28
N GLY A 87 5.23 25.70 -5.47
CA GLY A 87 6.13 25.91 -6.61
C GLY A 87 7.42 25.07 -6.58
N ILE A 88 7.79 24.51 -5.43
CA ILE A 88 8.99 23.69 -5.27
C ILE A 88 8.67 22.24 -5.62
N ALA A 89 9.46 21.64 -6.51
CA ALA A 89 9.32 20.24 -6.89
C ALA A 89 9.80 19.32 -5.75
N ILE A 90 8.86 18.60 -5.13
CA ILE A 90 9.17 17.63 -4.06
C ILE A 90 9.42 16.22 -4.62
N LYS A 91 9.00 15.96 -5.85
CA LYS A 91 9.17 14.67 -6.51
C LYS A 91 9.14 14.83 -8.03
N ASN A 92 10.16 14.30 -8.70
CA ASN A 92 10.24 14.23 -10.15
C ASN A 92 10.18 12.77 -10.60
N ILE A 93 9.36 12.48 -11.60
CA ILE A 93 9.16 11.16 -12.18
C ILE A 93 9.26 11.29 -13.70
N PRO A 94 10.28 10.70 -14.35
CA PRO A 94 10.34 10.61 -15.80
C PRO A 94 9.12 9.87 -16.37
N PHE A 95 8.64 10.28 -17.55
CA PHE A 95 7.46 9.68 -18.18
C PHE A 95 7.61 8.18 -18.41
N ASN A 96 8.81 7.70 -18.80
CA ASN A 96 9.09 6.27 -18.96
C ASN A 96 8.94 5.42 -17.67
N GLN A 97 8.86 6.05 -16.50
CA GLN A 97 8.60 5.37 -15.22
C GLN A 97 7.12 5.38 -14.85
N ILE A 98 6.28 6.13 -15.55
CA ILE A 98 4.83 6.14 -15.37
C ILE A 98 4.26 4.87 -16.00
N GLY A 99 3.65 4.01 -15.18
CA GLY A 99 3.15 2.71 -15.62
C GLY A 99 1.70 2.77 -16.07
N LYS A 100 0.83 3.43 -15.29
CA LYS A 100 -0.59 3.57 -15.64
C LYS A 100 -1.26 4.73 -14.92
N VAL A 101 -2.34 5.22 -15.51
CA VAL A 101 -3.33 6.10 -14.88
C VAL A 101 -4.62 5.31 -14.79
N THR A 102 -5.20 5.20 -13.59
CA THR A 102 -6.44 4.43 -13.42
C THR A 102 -7.36 5.11 -12.41
N SER A 103 -8.64 4.82 -12.53
CA SER A 103 -9.64 5.28 -11.58
C SER A 103 -9.56 4.46 -10.29
N TYR A 104 -9.83 5.12 -9.17
CA TYR A 104 -9.77 4.52 -7.86
C TYR A 104 -10.98 4.99 -7.05
N SER A 105 -11.85 4.05 -6.67
CA SER A 105 -13.02 4.33 -5.85
C SER A 105 -12.67 4.22 -4.37
N VAL A 106 -12.91 5.29 -3.61
CA VAL A 106 -12.76 5.33 -2.15
C VAL A 106 -14.07 5.80 -1.54
N ALA A 107 -14.71 4.94 -0.73
CA ALA A 107 -15.93 5.28 0.00
C ALA A 107 -17.03 5.90 -0.91
N GLY A 108 -17.22 5.34 -2.10
CA GLY A 108 -18.22 5.81 -3.08
C GLY A 108 -17.79 7.03 -3.90
N SER A 109 -16.56 7.54 -3.71
CA SER A 109 -16.00 8.65 -4.49
C SER A 109 -14.98 8.16 -5.53
N TYR A 110 -15.07 8.69 -6.74
CA TYR A 110 -14.15 8.43 -7.86
C TYR A 110 -12.97 9.40 -7.81
N CYS A 111 -11.75 8.89 -7.88
CA CYS A 111 -10.55 9.71 -8.07
C CYS A 111 -9.57 9.05 -9.03
N TYR A 112 -8.78 9.83 -9.76
CA TYR A 112 -7.73 9.34 -10.65
C TYR A 112 -6.38 9.39 -9.97
N LYS A 113 -5.59 8.33 -10.18
CA LYS A 113 -4.24 8.22 -9.64
C LYS A 113 -3.26 7.72 -10.69
N ILE A 114 -2.06 8.26 -10.61
CA ILE A 114 -0.90 7.80 -11.38
C ILE A 114 -0.12 6.80 -10.56
N PHE A 115 0.24 5.69 -11.20
CA PHE A 115 1.12 4.67 -10.65
C PHE A 115 2.36 4.57 -11.50
N THR A 116 3.52 4.66 -10.86
CA THR A 116 4.80 4.35 -11.51
C THR A 116 4.91 2.85 -11.75
N ALA A 117 5.59 2.40 -12.79
CA ALA A 117 5.83 0.98 -13.07
C ALA A 117 6.45 0.25 -11.86
N ALA A 118 7.39 0.90 -11.18
CA ALA A 118 8.01 0.39 -9.96
C ALA A 118 7.07 0.33 -8.73
N TYR A 119 5.92 0.99 -8.74
CA TYR A 119 4.98 1.02 -7.61
C TYR A 119 3.53 0.88 -8.12
N SER A 120 3.31 -0.02 -9.09
CA SER A 120 2.01 -0.28 -9.72
C SER A 120 0.91 -0.65 -8.73
N HIS A 121 1.29 -1.27 -7.62
CA HIS A 121 0.39 -1.70 -6.53
C HIS A 121 0.46 -0.78 -5.28
N GLY A 122 1.01 0.43 -5.43
CA GLY A 122 1.24 1.39 -4.35
C GLY A 122 0.02 2.22 -3.94
N ARG A 123 0.27 3.36 -3.26
CA ARG A 123 -0.77 4.37 -2.95
C ARG A 123 -1.23 5.13 -4.20
N GLY A 124 -0.38 5.21 -5.21
CA GLY A 124 -0.52 6.10 -6.36
C GLY A 124 -0.33 7.57 -5.98
N ILE A 125 -0.17 8.42 -6.99
CA ILE A 125 -0.18 9.87 -6.86
C ILE A 125 -1.54 10.35 -7.33
N ALA A 126 -2.32 10.95 -6.44
CA ALA A 126 -3.64 11.47 -6.78
C ALA A 126 -3.51 12.67 -7.73
N ILE A 127 -4.08 12.53 -8.93
CA ILE A 127 -4.09 13.56 -9.98
C ILE A 127 -5.45 14.23 -10.11
N SER A 128 -6.49 13.69 -9.47
CA SER A 128 -7.77 14.35 -9.33
C SER A 128 -8.22 14.37 -7.87
N ALA A 129 -9.21 15.19 -7.60
CA ALA A 129 -9.99 15.12 -6.38
C ALA A 129 -10.91 13.89 -6.37
N GLY A 130 -11.56 13.68 -5.23
CA GLY A 130 -12.68 12.75 -5.11
C GLY A 130 -13.99 13.39 -5.60
N TYR A 131 -14.54 12.83 -6.68
CA TYR A 131 -15.87 13.14 -7.22
C TYR A 131 -16.90 12.17 -6.65
N SER A 132 -18.07 12.66 -6.25
CA SER A 132 -19.07 11.82 -5.56
C SER A 132 -19.97 11.03 -6.51
N LYS A 133 -20.05 11.41 -7.79
CA LYS A 133 -20.93 10.80 -8.80
C LYS A 133 -20.19 10.67 -10.12
N ALA A 134 -20.49 9.62 -10.88
CA ALA A 134 -19.97 9.44 -12.23
C ALA A 134 -20.50 10.52 -13.22
N THR A 135 -21.66 11.10 -12.93
CA THR A 135 -22.32 12.14 -13.73
C THR A 135 -21.90 13.56 -13.37
N ASP A 136 -20.88 13.76 -12.51
CA ASP A 136 -20.37 15.09 -12.19
C ASP A 136 -19.75 15.73 -13.45
N GLN A 137 -20.23 16.90 -13.86
CA GLN A 137 -19.73 17.62 -15.04
C GLN A 137 -18.21 17.85 -14.98
N ASN A 138 -17.64 18.06 -13.79
CA ASN A 138 -16.21 18.27 -13.64
C ASN A 138 -15.40 16.97 -13.81
N LEU A 139 -16.01 15.81 -13.48
CA LEU A 139 -15.40 14.52 -13.73
C LEU A 139 -15.40 14.22 -15.23
N ILE A 140 -16.52 14.50 -15.91
CA ILE A 140 -16.65 14.34 -17.35
C ILE A 140 -15.64 15.22 -18.08
N ALA A 141 -15.56 16.51 -17.74
CA ALA A 141 -14.57 17.43 -18.32
C ALA A 141 -13.12 16.95 -18.06
N TYR A 142 -12.82 16.47 -16.85
CA TYR A 142 -11.50 15.90 -16.54
C TYR A 142 -11.18 14.67 -17.41
N GLN A 143 -12.16 13.78 -17.63
CA GLN A 143 -12.01 12.61 -18.47
C GLN A 143 -11.85 12.95 -19.95
N GLN A 144 -12.48 14.03 -20.42
CA GLN A 144 -12.46 14.43 -21.83
C GLN A 144 -11.26 15.33 -22.18
N GLU A 145 -10.77 16.14 -21.24
CA GLU A 145 -9.69 17.10 -21.51
C GLU A 145 -8.34 16.64 -20.95
N VAL A 146 -8.32 16.19 -19.70
CA VAL A 146 -7.07 15.94 -18.96
C VAL A 146 -6.50 14.57 -19.27
N LEU A 147 -7.32 13.51 -19.22
CA LEU A 147 -6.84 12.15 -19.46
C LEU A 147 -6.27 11.97 -20.88
N PRO A 148 -6.90 12.48 -21.96
CA PRO A 148 -6.33 12.37 -23.30
C PRO A 148 -5.04 13.18 -23.44
N LYS A 149 -4.92 14.33 -22.76
CA LYS A 149 -3.67 15.09 -22.75
C LYS A 149 -2.53 14.35 -22.03
N ILE A 150 -2.83 13.67 -20.93
CA ILE A 150 -1.85 12.78 -20.26
C ILE A 150 -1.44 11.66 -21.21
N ASP A 151 -2.39 11.05 -21.91
CA ASP A 151 -2.09 9.97 -22.87
C ASP A 151 -1.19 10.46 -24.00
N GLN A 152 -1.50 11.62 -24.59
CA GLN A 152 -0.69 12.27 -25.61
C GLN A 152 0.74 12.58 -25.13
N LEU A 153 0.90 13.18 -23.94
CA LEU A 153 2.21 13.59 -23.44
C LEU A 153 3.04 12.41 -22.94
N VAL A 154 2.40 11.47 -22.23
CA VAL A 154 3.09 10.43 -21.45
C VAL A 154 3.16 9.11 -22.18
N PHE A 155 2.08 8.64 -22.80
CA PHE A 155 1.99 7.27 -23.30
C PHE A 155 2.14 7.14 -24.81
N ALA A 156 1.74 8.16 -25.59
CA ALA A 156 1.89 8.14 -27.05
C ALA A 156 3.35 8.09 -27.51
N SER A 157 4.26 8.67 -26.72
CA SER A 157 5.70 8.69 -26.98
C SER A 157 6.47 7.54 -26.33
N GLN A 158 5.81 6.69 -25.54
CA GLN A 158 6.49 5.60 -24.84
C GLN A 158 6.77 4.43 -25.77
N PRO A 159 8.03 3.95 -25.87
CA PRO A 159 8.31 2.71 -26.57
C PRO A 159 7.54 1.55 -25.92
N LEU A 160 7.09 0.61 -26.75
CA LEU A 160 6.53 -0.65 -26.27
C LEU A 160 7.66 -1.47 -25.64
N ILE A 161 7.90 -1.28 -24.35
CA ILE A 161 8.87 -2.08 -23.61
C ILE A 161 8.23 -3.45 -23.36
N ALA A 162 8.62 -4.45 -24.17
CA ALA A 162 8.28 -5.84 -23.92
C ALA A 162 8.76 -6.24 -22.51
N LYS A 163 7.97 -7.04 -21.80
CA LYS A 163 8.39 -7.45 -20.45
C LYS A 163 9.60 -8.38 -20.59
N PRO A 164 10.68 -8.15 -19.83
CA PRO A 164 11.88 -8.97 -19.96
C PRO A 164 11.59 -10.39 -19.48
N VAL A 165 12.03 -11.37 -20.28
CA VAL A 165 11.94 -12.79 -19.91
C VAL A 165 12.66 -13.01 -18.57
N ILE A 166 12.01 -13.75 -17.68
CA ILE A 166 12.51 -13.99 -16.33
C ILE A 166 13.31 -15.28 -16.32
N TYR A 167 14.64 -15.15 -16.24
CA TYR A 167 15.56 -16.27 -16.07
C TYR A 167 16.02 -16.47 -14.62
N ASP A 168 16.03 -15.41 -13.81
CA ASP A 168 16.44 -15.45 -12.40
C ASP A 168 15.26 -15.16 -11.46
N PHE A 169 15.05 -16.08 -10.51
CA PHE A 169 13.97 -16.03 -9.54
C PHE A 169 14.45 -15.48 -8.20
N LYS A 170 14.22 -14.17 -8.00
CA LYS A 170 14.67 -13.49 -6.78
C LYS A 170 13.92 -13.97 -5.55
N TYR A 171 12.62 -14.26 -5.67
CA TYR A 171 11.75 -14.56 -4.53
C TYR A 171 11.50 -16.06 -4.33
N PHE A 172 12.08 -16.90 -5.19
CA PHE A 172 11.95 -18.34 -5.10
C PHE A 172 13.33 -18.98 -4.94
N LYS A 173 13.37 -20.09 -4.21
CA LYS A 173 14.49 -21.03 -4.24
C LYS A 173 14.05 -22.18 -5.13
N GLU A 174 14.75 -22.39 -6.24
CA GLU A 174 14.49 -23.46 -7.19
C GLU A 174 15.29 -24.71 -6.77
N GLU A 175 14.60 -25.84 -6.66
CA GLU A 175 15.18 -27.15 -6.39
C GLU A 175 14.42 -28.18 -7.25
N ASN A 176 15.05 -28.75 -8.28
CA ASN A 176 14.50 -29.80 -9.14
C ASN A 176 13.11 -29.47 -9.76
N GLY A 177 12.91 -28.24 -10.25
CA GLY A 177 11.62 -27.79 -10.82
C GLY A 177 10.55 -27.44 -9.77
N VAL A 178 10.91 -27.48 -8.49
CA VAL A 178 10.09 -26.99 -7.38
C VAL A 178 10.58 -25.62 -6.94
N TYR A 179 9.71 -24.63 -7.01
CA TYR A 179 9.98 -23.25 -6.63
C TYR A 179 9.39 -22.96 -5.25
N LYS A 180 10.23 -22.89 -4.23
CA LYS A 180 9.84 -22.57 -2.86
C LYS A 180 9.89 -21.06 -2.64
N VAL A 181 8.80 -20.46 -2.16
CA VAL A 181 8.78 -19.03 -1.79
C VAL A 181 9.78 -18.78 -0.67
N LYS A 182 10.74 -17.86 -0.88
CA LYS A 182 11.70 -17.44 0.14
C LYS A 182 10.98 -16.74 1.29
N SER A 183 11.32 -17.10 2.52
CA SER A 183 10.75 -16.49 3.72
C SER A 183 11.85 -16.21 4.75
N ASP A 184 11.97 -14.95 5.15
CA ASP A 184 12.96 -14.50 6.14
C ASP A 184 12.42 -14.70 7.57
N ARG A 185 11.93 -15.91 7.89
CA ARG A 185 11.33 -16.24 9.19
C ARG A 185 12.33 -16.76 10.23
N VAL A 186 13.63 -16.69 9.92
CA VAL A 186 14.70 -17.13 10.82
C VAL A 186 14.67 -16.31 12.12
N ALA A 187 14.45 -15.00 12.02
CA ALA A 187 14.30 -14.15 13.20
C ALA A 187 13.13 -14.62 14.09
N SER A 188 11.96 -14.91 13.50
CA SER A 188 10.81 -15.43 14.24
C SER A 188 11.10 -16.77 14.92
N LEU A 189 11.91 -17.64 14.30
CA LEU A 189 12.36 -18.87 14.93
C LEU A 189 13.26 -18.60 16.13
N ILE A 190 14.28 -17.74 15.98
CA ILE A 190 15.23 -17.38 17.05
C ILE A 190 14.47 -16.77 18.24
N PHE A 191 13.66 -15.74 17.99
CA PHE A 191 12.85 -15.12 19.04
C PHE A 191 11.85 -16.10 19.65
N GLY A 192 11.27 -16.99 18.84
CA GLY A 192 10.38 -18.04 19.30
C GLY A 192 11.05 -18.97 20.30
N ILE A 193 12.24 -19.49 19.97
CA ILE A 193 13.04 -20.37 20.83
C ILE A 193 13.46 -19.64 22.12
N LEU A 194 13.89 -18.38 22.02
CA LEU A 194 14.26 -17.59 23.21
C LEU A 194 13.08 -17.44 24.17
N LEU A 195 11.88 -17.10 23.67
CA LEU A 195 10.69 -16.95 24.51
C LEU A 195 10.23 -18.27 25.13
N ILE A 196 10.35 -19.38 24.39
CA ILE A 196 10.12 -20.73 24.93
C ILE A 196 11.12 -21.03 26.05
N GLY A 197 12.39 -20.65 25.87
CA GLY A 197 13.47 -20.85 26.85
C GLY A 197 13.35 -19.99 28.12
N VAL A 198 12.66 -18.85 28.06
CA VAL A 198 12.40 -18.01 29.24
C VAL A 198 11.46 -18.71 30.23
N THR A 199 10.48 -19.47 29.77
CA THR A 199 9.51 -20.14 30.64
C THR A 199 10.15 -21.14 31.62
N PRO A 200 11.02 -22.10 31.23
CA PRO A 200 11.69 -22.96 32.19
C PRO A 200 12.65 -22.20 33.12
N LEU A 201 13.25 -21.08 32.68
CA LEU A 201 14.04 -20.23 33.57
C LEU A 201 13.18 -19.60 34.67
N ILE A 202 12.00 -19.09 34.32
CA ILE A 202 11.02 -18.56 35.28
C ILE A 202 10.57 -19.65 36.24
N LEU A 203 10.19 -20.84 35.73
CA LEU A 203 9.72 -21.95 36.55
C LEU A 203 10.78 -22.48 37.52
N ASN A 204 12.06 -22.33 37.18
CA ASN A 204 13.19 -22.74 38.03
C ASN A 204 13.70 -21.63 38.95
N THR A 205 13.09 -20.43 38.93
CA THR A 205 13.49 -19.32 39.81
C THR A 205 12.65 -19.35 41.09
N PRO A 206 13.24 -19.62 42.26
CA PRO A 206 12.53 -19.56 43.53
C PRO A 206 11.96 -18.16 43.77
N ASP A 207 10.78 -18.08 44.37
CA ASP A 207 10.10 -16.82 44.73
C ASP A 207 9.77 -15.89 43.56
N PHE A 208 9.79 -16.37 42.32
CA PHE A 208 9.41 -15.57 41.16
C PHE A 208 7.99 -15.01 41.31
N MET A 209 7.90 -13.68 41.43
CA MET A 209 6.66 -12.93 41.59
C MET A 209 5.78 -13.46 42.75
N SER A 210 6.39 -13.86 43.87
CA SER A 210 5.68 -14.37 45.06
C SER A 210 4.77 -13.32 45.72
N ASN A 211 5.09 -12.03 45.58
CA ASN A 211 4.34 -10.90 46.14
C ASN A 211 3.29 -10.32 45.19
N ASP A 212 3.15 -10.86 43.98
CA ASP A 212 2.19 -10.43 42.98
C ASP A 212 0.94 -11.33 42.95
N SER A 213 -0.12 -10.87 42.28
CA SER A 213 -1.32 -11.68 42.09
C SER A 213 -1.06 -12.92 41.24
N ASP A 214 -1.75 -14.03 41.58
CA ASP A 214 -1.62 -15.31 40.88
C ASP A 214 -1.86 -15.21 39.38
N ILE A 215 -2.85 -14.42 38.97
CA ILE A 215 -3.19 -14.20 37.56
C ILE A 215 -2.02 -13.54 36.82
N LYS A 216 -1.42 -12.50 37.42
CA LYS A 216 -0.27 -11.80 36.82
C LYS A 216 0.92 -12.75 36.70
N ARG A 217 1.18 -13.55 37.73
CA ARG A 217 2.24 -14.57 37.74
C ARG A 217 2.03 -15.61 36.63
N ILE A 218 0.83 -16.19 36.52
CA ILE A 218 0.50 -17.17 35.46
C ILE A 218 0.68 -16.56 34.07
N LEU A 219 0.16 -15.36 33.85
CA LEU A 219 0.30 -14.67 32.57
C LEU A 219 1.77 -14.44 32.23
N VAL A 220 2.57 -13.88 33.13
CA VAL A 220 3.99 -13.59 32.86
C VAL A 220 4.79 -14.88 32.62
N THR A 221 4.47 -15.97 33.30
CA THR A 221 5.17 -17.26 33.12
C THR A 221 4.84 -17.95 31.80
N TYR A 222 3.55 -18.04 31.44
CA TYR A 222 3.10 -18.87 30.31
C TYR A 222 2.81 -18.09 29.03
N PHE A 223 2.56 -16.79 29.09
CA PHE A 223 2.33 -15.98 27.90
C PHE A 223 3.55 -15.94 26.96
N PRO A 224 4.80 -15.81 27.44
CA PRO A 224 5.98 -15.95 26.59
C PRO A 224 6.05 -17.31 25.90
N LEU A 225 5.69 -18.40 26.58
CA LEU A 225 5.64 -19.74 25.98
C LEU A 225 4.68 -19.78 24.79
N VAL A 226 3.46 -19.27 24.98
CA VAL A 226 2.43 -19.24 23.92
C VAL A 226 2.90 -18.41 22.72
N ILE A 227 3.44 -17.20 22.96
CA ILE A 227 3.99 -16.37 21.88
C ILE A 227 5.16 -17.08 21.19
N GLY A 228 6.06 -17.66 21.96
CA GLY A 228 7.24 -18.36 21.46
C GLY A 228 6.87 -19.52 20.54
N LEU A 229 5.91 -20.35 20.96
CA LEU A 229 5.34 -21.42 20.14
C LEU A 229 4.70 -20.88 18.86
N VAL A 230 3.91 -19.81 18.94
CA VAL A 230 3.31 -19.19 17.76
C VAL A 230 4.39 -18.70 16.79
N LEU A 231 5.41 -17.99 17.26
CA LEU A 231 6.49 -17.47 16.44
C LEU A 231 7.32 -18.59 15.79
N ALA A 232 7.74 -19.59 16.57
CA ALA A 232 8.47 -20.75 16.08
C ALA A 232 7.66 -21.53 15.03
N SER A 233 6.35 -21.70 15.25
CA SER A 233 5.47 -22.41 14.32
C SER A 233 5.39 -21.74 12.93
N THR A 234 5.60 -20.42 12.85
CA THR A 234 5.58 -19.71 11.56
C THR A 234 6.73 -20.11 10.64
N PHE A 235 7.85 -20.57 11.19
CA PHE A 235 9.01 -21.04 10.43
C PHE A 235 8.68 -22.27 9.59
N PHE A 236 7.87 -23.19 10.11
CA PHE A 236 7.52 -24.43 9.43
C PHE A 236 6.48 -24.28 8.31
N ARG A 237 5.84 -23.10 8.19
CA ARG A 237 4.88 -22.84 7.11
C ARG A 237 5.63 -22.53 5.81
N SER A 238 5.27 -23.15 4.71
CA SER A 238 5.90 -22.88 3.41
C SER A 238 4.90 -23.02 2.26
N VAL A 239 5.13 -22.26 1.19
CA VAL A 239 4.41 -22.39 -0.08
C VAL A 239 5.43 -22.77 -1.14
N ARG A 240 5.12 -23.81 -1.91
CA ARG A 240 5.93 -24.32 -3.01
C ARG A 240 5.08 -24.42 -4.26
N PHE A 241 5.70 -24.17 -5.39
CA PHE A 241 5.11 -24.31 -6.71
C PHE A 241 5.91 -25.39 -7.43
N ASP A 242 5.31 -26.56 -7.62
CA ASP A 242 5.93 -27.65 -8.37
C ASP A 242 5.48 -27.56 -9.84
N LYS A 243 6.45 -27.22 -10.70
CA LYS A 243 6.20 -27.01 -12.13
C LYS A 243 5.96 -28.33 -12.87
N ASN A 244 6.61 -29.41 -12.43
CA ASN A 244 6.52 -30.72 -13.07
C ASN A 244 5.15 -31.35 -12.84
N SER A 245 4.68 -31.33 -11.59
CA SER A 245 3.34 -31.84 -11.24
C SER A 245 2.22 -30.83 -11.46
N ARG A 246 2.54 -29.57 -11.77
CA ARG A 246 1.60 -28.44 -11.89
C ARG A 246 0.76 -28.24 -10.62
N GLN A 247 1.41 -28.27 -9.46
CA GLN A 247 0.76 -28.19 -8.15
C GLN A 247 1.31 -27.06 -7.28
N ILE A 248 0.41 -26.40 -6.55
CA ILE A 248 0.73 -25.47 -5.46
C ILE A 248 0.64 -26.26 -4.15
N ILE A 249 1.77 -26.42 -3.48
CA ILE A 249 1.88 -27.18 -2.23
C ILE A 249 2.03 -26.19 -1.08
N HIS A 250 1.03 -26.15 -0.20
CA HIS A 250 1.01 -25.31 0.98
C HIS A 250 1.17 -26.16 2.25
N LYS A 251 2.32 -26.03 2.91
CA LYS A 251 2.57 -26.59 4.23
C LYS A 251 2.19 -25.57 5.29
N SER A 252 1.27 -25.94 6.16
CA SER A 252 0.84 -25.15 7.32
C SER A 252 0.91 -25.98 8.59
N ILE A 253 0.64 -25.38 9.75
CA ILE A 253 0.61 -26.10 11.04
C ILE A 253 -0.48 -27.17 11.03
N THR A 254 -1.60 -26.92 10.35
CA THR A 254 -2.74 -27.86 10.26
C THR A 254 -2.54 -28.93 9.19
N GLY A 255 -1.36 -29.01 8.56
CA GLY A 255 -1.02 -30.03 7.58
C GLY A 255 -0.62 -29.48 6.21
N LEU A 256 -0.39 -30.43 5.30
CA LEU A 256 -0.07 -30.21 3.90
C LEU A 256 -1.36 -30.10 3.08
N LYS A 257 -1.47 -29.09 2.22
CA LYS A 257 -2.56 -28.96 1.25
C LYS A 257 -1.97 -28.79 -0.13
N VAL A 258 -2.54 -29.49 -1.10
CA VAL A 258 -2.08 -29.50 -2.49
C VAL A 258 -3.22 -28.97 -3.36
N TYR A 259 -2.89 -28.08 -4.29
CA TYR A 259 -3.84 -27.45 -5.21
C TYR A 259 -3.32 -27.56 -6.64
N SER A 260 -4.19 -27.73 -7.64
CA SER A 260 -3.77 -27.72 -9.04
C SER A 260 -3.48 -26.29 -9.51
N TYR A 261 -2.55 -26.11 -10.45
CA TYR A 261 -2.37 -24.82 -11.15
C TYR A 261 -3.62 -24.41 -11.94
N ASN A 262 -4.42 -25.39 -12.38
CA ASN A 262 -5.65 -25.12 -13.13
C ASN A 262 -6.73 -24.49 -12.23
N ASP A 263 -6.65 -24.73 -10.92
CA ASP A 263 -7.57 -24.16 -9.94
C ASP A 263 -7.20 -22.71 -9.54
N PHE A 264 -6.02 -22.23 -9.97
CA PHE A 264 -5.59 -20.86 -9.69
C PHE A 264 -6.36 -19.85 -10.53
N ILE A 265 -7.10 -18.96 -9.85
CA ILE A 265 -7.90 -17.90 -10.46
C ILE A 265 -7.04 -16.66 -10.68
N ARG A 266 -6.60 -16.00 -9.60
CA ARG A 266 -5.86 -14.73 -9.65
C ARG A 266 -5.06 -14.45 -8.38
N PHE A 267 -4.21 -13.42 -8.43
CA PHE A 267 -3.60 -12.85 -7.24
C PHE A 267 -4.49 -11.79 -6.61
N LEU A 268 -4.65 -11.86 -5.29
CA LEU A 268 -5.23 -10.80 -4.47
C LEU A 268 -4.10 -10.05 -3.77
N ILE A 269 -4.00 -8.76 -4.05
CA ILE A 269 -2.97 -7.87 -3.52
C ILE A 269 -3.61 -6.96 -2.48
N VAL A 270 -3.32 -7.23 -1.21
CA VAL A 270 -3.98 -6.57 -0.08
C VAL A 270 -3.00 -5.65 0.63
N ARG A 271 -3.23 -4.34 0.56
CA ARG A 271 -2.45 -3.36 1.31
C ARG A 271 -2.95 -3.34 2.76
N LYS A 272 -2.04 -3.59 3.70
CA LYS A 272 -2.29 -3.48 5.13
C LYS A 272 -1.94 -2.08 5.63
N THR A 273 -2.85 -1.53 6.42
CA THR A 273 -2.67 -0.30 7.16
C THR A 273 -3.02 -0.53 8.61
N THR A 274 -2.13 -0.17 9.52
CA THR A 274 -2.36 -0.23 10.97
C THR A 274 -2.31 1.20 11.47
N ASN A 275 -3.38 1.68 12.13
CA ASN A 275 -3.50 3.08 12.57
C ASN A 275 -3.24 4.10 11.43
N LEU A 276 -3.80 3.85 10.25
CA LEU A 276 -3.60 4.65 9.03
C LEU A 276 -2.17 4.66 8.46
N ILE A 277 -1.23 3.98 9.11
CA ILE A 277 0.15 3.81 8.64
C ILE A 277 0.24 2.53 7.82
N TYR A 278 0.81 2.63 6.64
CA TYR A 278 1.01 1.46 5.77
C TYR A 278 2.02 0.48 6.41
N SER A 279 1.55 -0.74 6.69
CA SER A 279 2.31 -1.78 7.40
C SER A 279 2.79 -2.91 6.47
N GLY A 280 2.39 -2.90 5.21
CA GLY A 280 2.89 -3.83 4.19
C GLY A 280 1.82 -4.21 3.17
N THR A 281 2.20 -5.02 2.19
CA THR A 281 1.30 -5.57 1.17
C THR A 281 1.38 -7.08 1.19
N GLU A 282 0.24 -7.73 1.36
CA GLU A 282 0.11 -9.18 1.26
C GLU A 282 -0.23 -9.57 -0.17
N ILE A 283 0.38 -10.66 -0.62
CA ILE A 283 0.04 -11.32 -1.88
C ILE A 283 -0.58 -12.65 -1.53
N LYS A 284 -1.81 -12.85 -2.01
CA LYS A 284 -2.57 -14.08 -1.81
C LYS A 284 -2.95 -14.67 -3.17
N ALA A 285 -3.02 -15.98 -3.27
CA ALA A 285 -3.59 -16.68 -4.41
C ALA A 285 -5.06 -17.00 -4.12
N GLU A 286 -5.93 -16.70 -5.06
CA GLU A 286 -7.31 -17.14 -5.05
C GLU A 286 -7.42 -18.45 -5.84
N ILE A 287 -7.90 -19.50 -5.17
CA ILE A 287 -7.91 -20.88 -5.68
C ILE A 287 -9.35 -21.40 -5.60
N TYR A 288 -9.86 -21.93 -6.71
CA TYR A 288 -11.12 -22.64 -6.75
C TYR A 288 -10.98 -24.05 -6.18
N LEU A 289 -11.92 -24.52 -5.37
CA LEU A 289 -11.93 -25.88 -4.86
C LEU A 289 -13.09 -26.66 -5.50
N PRO A 290 -12.84 -27.48 -6.53
CA PRO A 290 -13.90 -28.19 -7.26
C PRO A 290 -14.79 -29.04 -6.35
N GLU A 291 -14.18 -29.74 -5.39
CA GLU A 291 -14.86 -30.63 -4.44
C GLU A 291 -15.91 -29.93 -3.58
N THR A 292 -15.65 -28.67 -3.21
CA THR A 292 -16.52 -27.91 -2.30
C THR A 292 -17.25 -26.76 -2.99
N LYS A 293 -17.00 -26.55 -4.29
CA LYS A 293 -17.47 -25.42 -5.11
C LYS A 293 -17.22 -24.05 -4.46
N LYS A 294 -16.17 -23.95 -3.63
CA LYS A 294 -15.83 -22.73 -2.88
C LYS A 294 -14.50 -22.16 -3.35
N VAL A 295 -14.37 -20.85 -3.19
CA VAL A 295 -13.10 -20.16 -3.41
C VAL A 295 -12.34 -20.06 -2.10
N LYS A 296 -11.05 -20.37 -2.15
CA LYS A 296 -10.14 -20.26 -1.02
C LYS A 296 -9.03 -19.29 -1.31
N VAL A 297 -8.68 -18.50 -0.30
CA VAL A 297 -7.58 -17.55 -0.38
C VAL A 297 -6.36 -18.11 0.36
N LEU A 298 -5.26 -18.28 -0.36
CA LEU A 298 -3.99 -18.78 0.13
C LEU A 298 -2.99 -17.63 0.28
N PHE A 299 -2.46 -17.41 1.48
CA PHE A 299 -1.36 -16.46 1.67
C PHE A 299 -0.06 -16.97 1.05
N LEU A 300 0.56 -16.18 0.16
CA LEU A 300 1.84 -16.52 -0.46
C LEU A 300 2.99 -15.85 0.29
N THR A 301 2.96 -14.52 0.37
CA THR A 301 4.02 -13.72 0.97
C THR A 301 3.52 -12.32 1.33
N SER A 302 4.35 -11.55 2.03
CA SER A 302 4.13 -10.13 2.28
C SER A 302 5.39 -9.31 2.06
N PHE A 303 5.20 -8.07 1.60
CA PHE A 303 6.29 -7.13 1.36
C PHE A 303 6.04 -5.80 2.06
N TRP A 304 7.05 -5.33 2.78
CA TRP A 304 7.05 -3.99 3.38
C TRP A 304 7.02 -2.87 2.34
N LYS A 305 7.51 -3.09 1.12
CA LYS A 305 7.50 -2.11 0.01
C LYS A 305 6.82 -2.70 -1.22
N THR A 306 5.94 -1.93 -1.86
CA THR A 306 5.16 -2.43 -3.02
C THR A 306 6.01 -2.63 -4.28
N LYS A 307 7.23 -2.07 -4.34
CA LYS A 307 8.16 -2.27 -5.48
C LYS A 307 8.51 -3.72 -5.77
N LYS A 308 8.45 -4.58 -4.74
CA LYS A 308 8.76 -6.01 -4.86
C LYS A 308 7.59 -6.83 -5.42
N VAL A 309 6.36 -6.30 -5.35
CA VAL A 309 5.12 -7.04 -5.65
C VAL A 309 5.06 -7.46 -7.11
N GLN A 310 5.32 -6.54 -8.05
CA GLN A 310 5.18 -6.84 -9.48
C GLN A 310 6.17 -7.94 -9.92
N ARG A 311 7.45 -7.83 -9.51
CA ARG A 311 8.44 -8.86 -9.83
C ARG A 311 8.09 -10.22 -9.25
N PHE A 312 7.56 -10.28 -8.02
CA PHE A 312 7.07 -11.53 -7.44
C PHE A 312 5.93 -12.14 -8.28
N ILE A 313 4.97 -11.32 -8.72
CA ILE A 313 3.84 -11.77 -9.55
C ILE A 313 4.35 -12.28 -10.90
N ASP A 314 5.25 -11.54 -11.55
CA ASP A 314 5.79 -11.93 -12.85
C ASP A 314 6.59 -13.26 -12.73
N GLU A 315 7.42 -13.41 -11.70
CA GLU A 315 8.11 -14.67 -11.36
C GLU A 315 7.11 -15.81 -11.13
N THR A 316 6.05 -15.57 -10.34
CA THR A 316 5.03 -16.59 -10.05
C THR A 316 4.28 -17.00 -11.31
N ASN A 317 3.88 -16.04 -12.14
CA ASN A 317 3.23 -16.31 -13.43
C ASN A 317 4.14 -17.10 -14.37
N THR A 318 5.45 -16.84 -14.34
CA THR A 318 6.43 -17.61 -15.12
C THR A 318 6.45 -19.07 -14.67
N ILE A 319 6.44 -19.32 -13.35
CA ILE A 319 6.38 -20.67 -12.77
C ILE A 319 5.06 -21.36 -13.12
N LEU A 320 3.94 -20.65 -13.06
CA LEU A 320 2.60 -21.15 -13.40
C LEU A 320 2.40 -21.39 -14.90
N GLY A 321 3.32 -20.95 -15.77
CA GLY A 321 3.16 -20.97 -17.22
C GLY A 321 2.11 -20.00 -17.75
N LYS A 322 1.76 -18.97 -16.98
CA LYS A 322 0.80 -17.90 -17.33
C LYS A 322 1.48 -16.57 -17.70
N TYR A 323 2.81 -16.58 -17.86
CA TYR A 323 3.56 -15.39 -18.23
C TYR A 323 3.55 -15.19 -19.74
N HIS A 324 3.02 -14.06 -20.18
CA HIS A 324 3.11 -13.62 -21.57
C HIS A 324 4.06 -12.41 -21.62
N ALA A 325 5.15 -12.53 -22.38
CA ALA A 325 6.14 -11.46 -22.56
C ALA A 325 5.55 -10.24 -23.30
N ASP A 326 4.54 -10.50 -24.14
CA ASP A 326 3.77 -9.49 -24.84
C ASP A 326 2.50 -9.15 -24.06
N SER A 327 2.51 -8.05 -23.30
CA SER A 327 1.28 -7.48 -22.73
C SER A 327 1.05 -6.06 -23.23
N SER A 328 0.73 -5.93 -24.52
CA SER A 328 0.08 -4.75 -25.09
C SER A 328 -1.34 -4.53 -24.54
N ALA A 329 -1.93 -5.52 -23.86
CA ALA A 329 -3.32 -5.50 -23.40
C ALA A 329 -3.60 -4.79 -22.06
N SER A 330 -2.58 -4.27 -21.35
CA SER A 330 -2.78 -3.68 -20.00
C SER A 330 -2.90 -2.15 -19.99
N LYS A 331 -2.82 -1.48 -21.15
CA LYS A 331 -2.75 0.00 -21.20
C LYS A 331 -4.12 0.69 -21.10
N MET A 332 -5.24 -0.03 -21.14
CA MET A 332 -6.59 0.54 -20.99
C MET A 332 -7.51 -0.35 -20.15
N GLU A 333 -7.33 -0.33 -18.82
CA GLU A 333 -8.38 -0.68 -17.83
C GLU A 333 -8.37 0.30 -16.64
#